data_AF-A0A8H6X3W9-F1
#
_entry.id   AF-A0A8H6X3W9-F1
#
_cell.length_a   1.000
_cell.length_b   1.000
_cell.length_c   1.000
_cell.angle_alpha   90.00
_cell.angle_beta   90.00
_cell.angle_gamma   90.00
#
_symmetry.space_group_name_H-M   'P 1'
#
loop_
_entity.id
_entity.type
_entity.pdbx_description
1 polymer ?
#
loop_
_entity_poly.entity_id
_entity_poly.type
_entity_poly.pdbx_seq_one_letter_code
_entity_poly.pdbx_strand_id
1 'polypeptide(L)'
;MANPLVAPHLHFSPEETQGPISETFQAERWMEYTPSQLTPMYSRGNKRRWIEEFGQLHDGRYVLPHTWIVRNRVLTTDVSIVTRTEDGCCKLEDSIKETVDAANLKLDFNDIRAQFGDEQTWVDDHAVLAMPNPMRKLVDDDEDLLVLMVSPWADDVSGNRSKQYNKHMNMCTGNSCLPG
;
A
#
# COMPACT_ATOMS: atom_id res chain seq x y z
N MET A 1 3.15 -11.26 -12.31
CA MET A 1 3.24 -12.37 -11.32
C MET A 1 3.51 -13.69 -12.04
N ALA A 2 4.54 -14.45 -11.63
CA ALA A 2 5.06 -15.59 -12.42
C ALA A 2 4.29 -16.91 -12.24
N ASN A 3 3.55 -17.11 -11.13
CA ASN A 3 2.74 -18.31 -10.92
C ASN A 3 1.24 -17.99 -10.94
N PRO A 4 0.52 -18.33 -12.02
CA PRO A 4 -0.91 -18.02 -12.15
C PRO A 4 -1.80 -18.81 -11.19
N LEU A 5 -1.30 -19.91 -10.61
CA LEU A 5 -2.05 -20.70 -9.63
C LEU A 5 -1.95 -20.14 -8.22
N VAL A 6 -0.92 -19.35 -7.92
CA VAL A 6 -0.68 -18.79 -6.57
C VAL A 6 -1.10 -17.33 -6.50
N ALA A 7 -0.89 -16.58 -7.59
CA ALA A 7 -1.21 -15.15 -7.67
C ALA A 7 -2.63 -14.78 -7.19
N PRO A 8 -3.70 -15.53 -7.52
CA PRO A 8 -5.06 -15.19 -7.07
C PRO A 8 -5.28 -15.33 -5.56
N HIS A 9 -4.39 -16.03 -4.87
CA HIS A 9 -4.47 -16.28 -3.43
C HIS A 9 -3.58 -15.33 -2.61
N LEU A 10 -2.86 -14.40 -3.25
CA LEU A 10 -2.00 -13.46 -2.53
C LEU A 10 -2.81 -12.25 -2.06
N HIS A 11 -2.70 -11.96 -0.76
CA HIS A 11 -3.27 -10.81 -0.08
C HIS A 11 -2.15 -9.85 0.34
N PHE A 12 -2.11 -8.67 -0.27
CA PHE A 12 -1.04 -7.69 -0.11
C PHE A 12 -1.38 -6.52 0.81
N SER A 13 -2.66 -6.39 1.16
CA SER A 13 -3.20 -5.31 1.98
C SER A 13 -3.80 -5.89 3.26
N PRO A 14 -3.73 -5.16 4.39
CA PRO A 14 -4.47 -5.52 5.59
C PRO A 14 -5.98 -5.61 5.30
N GLU A 15 -6.67 -6.42 6.08
CA GLU A 15 -8.11 -6.60 6.02
C GLU A 15 -8.75 -6.29 7.39
N GLU A 16 -9.68 -5.34 7.42
CA GLU A 16 -10.51 -5.12 8.60
C GLU A 16 -11.68 -6.11 8.60
N THR A 17 -11.73 -6.92 9.65
CA THR A 17 -12.86 -7.83 9.92
C THR A 17 -13.50 -7.51 11.27
N GLN A 18 -14.82 -7.65 11.34
CA GLN A 18 -15.60 -7.52 12.59
C GLN A 18 -15.76 -8.88 13.29
N GLY A 19 -15.38 -9.97 12.63
CA GLY A 19 -15.50 -11.34 13.14
C GLY A 19 -14.19 -11.90 13.69
N PRO A 20 -14.17 -13.20 14.03
CA PRO A 20 -12.92 -13.89 14.36
C PRO A 20 -11.89 -13.76 13.24
N ILE A 21 -10.63 -13.58 13.62
CA ILE A 21 -9.49 -13.58 12.69
C ILE A 21 -9.25 -15.03 12.23
N SER A 22 -9.26 -15.25 10.93
CA SER A 22 -8.87 -16.53 10.32
C SER A 22 -7.52 -16.45 9.61
N GLU A 23 -7.11 -15.25 9.19
CA GLU A 23 -5.92 -15.03 8.37
C GLU A 23 -4.97 -14.01 8.98
N THR A 24 -3.68 -14.10 8.66
CA THR A 24 -2.69 -13.20 9.28
C THR A 24 -2.90 -11.73 8.90
N PHE A 25 -3.33 -11.44 7.66
CA PHE A 25 -3.63 -10.09 7.19
C PHE A 25 -4.89 -9.46 7.80
N GLN A 26 -5.68 -10.24 8.55
CA GLN A 26 -6.80 -9.75 9.35
C GLN A 26 -6.40 -9.38 10.79
N ALA A 27 -5.18 -9.73 11.21
CA ALA A 27 -4.72 -9.44 12.56
C ALA A 27 -4.36 -7.96 12.73
N GLU A 28 -4.67 -7.41 13.91
CA GLU A 28 -4.39 -6.01 14.28
C GLU A 28 -2.92 -5.62 14.04
N ARG A 29 -2.00 -6.58 14.17
CA ARG A 29 -0.57 -6.37 13.91
C ARG A 29 -0.27 -5.85 12.49
N TRP A 30 -1.08 -6.18 11.50
CA TRP A 30 -0.91 -5.64 10.15
C TRP A 30 -1.24 -4.14 10.06
N MET A 31 -2.03 -3.61 11.00
CA MET A 31 -2.38 -2.19 11.10
C MET A 31 -1.33 -1.37 11.86
N GLU A 32 -0.37 -2.03 12.53
CA GLU A 32 0.74 -1.36 13.23
C GLU A 32 1.82 -0.83 12.28
N TYR A 33 1.88 -1.35 11.05
CA TYR A 33 2.85 -0.92 10.04
C TYR A 33 2.48 0.44 9.44
N THR A 34 3.49 1.25 9.13
CA THR A 34 3.23 2.47 8.36
C THR A 34 2.78 2.10 6.95
N PRO A 35 1.95 2.93 6.27
CA PRO A 35 1.49 2.61 4.92
C PRO A 35 2.61 2.34 3.91
N SER A 36 3.77 2.99 4.07
CA SER A 36 4.98 2.77 3.29
C SER A 36 5.71 1.45 3.56
N GLN A 37 5.44 0.80 4.70
CA GLN A 37 5.93 -0.54 5.04
C GLN A 37 4.99 -1.64 4.52
N LEU A 38 3.75 -1.28 4.19
CA LEU A 38 2.80 -2.13 3.49
C LEU A 38 2.97 -1.97 1.97
N THR A 39 2.18 -2.70 1.19
CA THR A 39 2.13 -2.50 -0.27
C THR A 39 1.65 -1.07 -0.57
N PRO A 40 2.50 -0.16 -1.07
CA PRO A 40 2.19 1.27 -1.12
C PRO A 40 1.42 1.65 -2.40
N MET A 41 1.24 0.70 -3.30
CA MET A 41 0.73 0.93 -4.65
C MET A 41 -0.46 0.02 -4.93
N TYR A 42 -1.50 0.60 -5.54
CA TYR A 42 -2.61 -0.13 -6.11
C TYR A 42 -2.54 -0.07 -7.64
N SER A 43 -2.41 -1.24 -8.26
CA SER A 43 -2.36 -1.40 -9.73
C SER A 43 -3.71 -1.90 -10.25
N ARG A 44 -4.28 -1.19 -11.22
CA ARG A 44 -5.48 -1.64 -11.93
C ARG A 44 -5.50 -1.13 -13.36
N GLY A 45 -5.50 -2.07 -14.31
CA GLY A 45 -5.32 -1.76 -15.72
C GLY A 45 -3.91 -1.22 -15.96
N ASN A 46 -3.79 -0.13 -16.71
CA ASN A 46 -2.50 0.52 -16.98
C ASN A 46 -2.19 1.69 -16.03
N LYS A 47 -2.87 1.75 -14.87
CA LYS A 47 -2.76 2.85 -13.92
C LYS A 47 -2.24 2.38 -12.59
N ARG A 48 -1.28 3.11 -12.04
CA ARG A 48 -0.61 2.82 -10.77
C ARG A 48 -0.86 3.98 -9.83
N ARG A 49 -1.62 3.70 -8.78
CA ARG A 49 -1.97 4.69 -7.76
C ARG A 49 -1.10 4.43 -6.56
N TRP A 50 -0.27 5.40 -6.21
CA TRP A 50 0.60 5.32 -5.04
C TRP A 50 -0.07 6.02 -3.86
N ILE A 51 0.21 5.57 -2.65
CA ILE A 51 -0.08 6.36 -1.46
C ILE A 51 0.64 7.72 -1.56
N GLU A 52 0.03 8.74 -0.97
CA GLU A 52 0.52 10.12 -0.94
C GLU A 52 0.79 10.74 -2.32
N GLU A 53 0.24 10.17 -3.39
CA GLU A 53 0.27 10.75 -4.73
C GLU A 53 -1.09 11.29 -5.15
N PHE A 54 -1.04 12.34 -5.97
CA PHE A 54 -2.25 12.98 -6.46
C PHE A 54 -3.10 12.01 -7.29
N GLY A 55 -4.39 11.93 -6.97
CA GLY A 55 -5.37 11.14 -7.68
C GLY A 55 -6.67 11.90 -7.91
N GLN A 56 -7.51 11.39 -8.80
CA GLN A 56 -8.87 11.91 -9.01
C GLN A 56 -9.88 10.77 -8.94
N LEU A 57 -11.00 10.99 -8.27
CA LEU A 57 -12.13 10.08 -8.23
C LEU A 57 -13.00 10.17 -9.50
N HIS A 58 -13.88 9.19 -9.71
CA HIS A 58 -14.82 9.21 -10.84
C HIS A 58 -15.80 10.39 -10.83
N ASP A 59 -16.09 10.94 -9.65
CA ASP A 59 -16.93 12.13 -9.46
C ASP A 59 -16.20 13.45 -9.76
N GLY A 60 -14.90 13.41 -10.07
CA GLY A 60 -14.07 14.56 -10.41
C GLY A 60 -13.33 15.20 -9.23
N ARG A 61 -13.58 14.77 -7.99
CA ARG A 61 -12.84 15.28 -6.82
C ARG A 61 -11.39 14.79 -6.86
N TYR A 62 -10.46 15.67 -6.51
CA TYR A 62 -9.05 15.31 -6.36
C TYR A 62 -8.76 14.89 -4.93
N VAL A 63 -7.84 13.94 -4.77
CA VAL A 63 -7.60 13.25 -3.51
C VAL A 63 -6.15 12.83 -3.35
N LEU A 64 -5.75 12.60 -2.10
CA LEU A 64 -4.52 11.90 -1.74
C LEU A 64 -4.88 10.61 -0.97
N PRO A 65 -4.59 9.42 -1.52
CA PRO A 65 -4.78 8.15 -0.82
C PRO A 65 -3.67 7.92 0.21
N HIS A 66 -4.01 7.47 1.41
CA HIS A 66 -3.04 7.30 2.49
C HIS A 66 -2.64 5.85 2.74
N THR A 67 -3.54 4.90 2.48
CA THR A 67 -3.32 3.48 2.80
C THR A 67 -4.31 2.60 2.05
N TRP A 68 -3.90 1.39 1.70
CA TRP A 68 -4.75 0.41 1.03
C TRP A 68 -5.22 -0.64 2.04
N ILE A 69 -6.53 -0.73 2.29
CA ILE A 69 -7.12 -1.61 3.31
C ILE A 69 -8.36 -2.28 2.73
N VAL A 70 -8.47 -3.59 2.89
CA VAL A 70 -9.66 -4.35 2.53
C VAL A 70 -10.71 -4.19 3.64
N ARG A 71 -11.89 -3.70 3.29
CA ARG A 71 -13.05 -3.56 4.19
C ARG A 71 -14.26 -4.20 3.54
N ASN A 72 -14.94 -5.11 4.22
CA ASN A 72 -16.09 -5.84 3.69
C ASN A 72 -15.81 -6.49 2.30
N ARG A 73 -14.62 -7.08 2.13
CA ARG A 73 -14.13 -7.70 0.87
C ARG A 73 -13.90 -6.74 -0.29
N VAL A 74 -13.91 -5.44 -0.05
CA VAL A 74 -13.63 -4.41 -1.05
C VAL A 74 -12.31 -3.73 -0.68
N LEU A 75 -11.41 -3.56 -1.64
CA LEU A 75 -10.19 -2.79 -1.42
C LEU A 75 -10.56 -1.31 -1.36
N THR A 76 -10.28 -0.68 -0.23
CA THR A 76 -10.57 0.74 0.03
C THR A 76 -9.28 1.50 0.32
N THR A 77 -9.38 2.83 0.26
CA THR A 77 -8.35 3.72 0.79
C THR A 77 -8.99 4.85 1.56
N ASP A 78 -8.32 5.25 2.63
CA ASP A 78 -8.63 6.51 3.28
C ASP A 78 -7.95 7.62 2.49
N VAL A 79 -8.69 8.67 2.17
CA VAL A 79 -8.23 9.77 1.32
C VAL A 79 -8.44 11.11 2.01
N SER A 80 -7.50 12.02 1.81
CA SER A 80 -7.74 13.46 2.05
C SER A 80 -8.18 14.13 0.76
N ILE A 81 -9.16 15.02 0.85
CA ILE A 81 -9.65 15.79 -0.30
C ILE A 81 -8.67 16.91 -0.62
N VAL A 82 -8.44 17.13 -1.91
CA VAL A 82 -7.64 18.23 -2.42
C VAL A 82 -8.50 19.15 -3.25
N THR A 83 -8.53 20.42 -2.88
CA THR A 83 -9.17 21.48 -3.65
C THR A 83 -8.14 22.26 -4.44
N ARG A 84 -8.57 22.83 -5.57
CA ARG A 84 -7.74 23.77 -6.35
C ARG A 84 -8.27 25.18 -6.10
N THR A 85 -7.37 26.10 -5.74
CA THR A 85 -7.70 27.51 -5.56
C THR A 85 -7.87 28.21 -6.91
N GLU A 86 -8.40 29.44 -6.90
CA GLU A 86 -8.55 30.27 -8.11
C GLU A 86 -7.21 30.52 -8.81
N ASP A 87 -6.12 30.62 -8.03
CA ASP A 87 -4.75 30.79 -8.52
C ASP A 87 -4.13 29.49 -9.08
N GLY A 88 -4.88 28.38 -9.05
CA GLY A 88 -4.44 27.08 -9.56
C GLY A 88 -3.62 26.25 -8.57
N CYS A 89 -3.41 26.73 -7.35
CA CYS A 89 -2.69 25.99 -6.30
C CYS A 89 -3.56 24.87 -5.71
N CYS A 90 -2.92 23.78 -5.28
CA CYS A 90 -3.54 22.66 -4.59
C CYS A 90 -3.58 22.94 -3.09
N LYS A 91 -4.70 22.62 -2.44
CA LYS A 91 -4.90 22.76 -1.00
C LYS A 91 -5.47 21.47 -0.44
N LEU A 92 -4.86 20.95 0.62
CA LEU A 92 -5.36 19.80 1.36
C LEU A 92 -6.45 20.24 2.33
N GLU A 93 -7.55 19.48 2.41
CA GLU A 93 -8.57 19.69 3.43
C GLU A 93 -8.20 18.93 4.71
N ASP A 94 -7.65 19.64 5.70
CA ASP A 94 -7.00 19.05 6.89
C ASP A 94 -7.89 18.21 7.82
N SER A 95 -9.23 18.31 7.72
CA SER A 95 -10.14 17.76 8.74
C SER A 95 -10.92 16.52 8.33
N ILE A 96 -10.91 16.12 7.05
CA ILE A 96 -11.78 15.05 6.57
C ILE A 96 -10.99 14.01 5.80
N LYS A 97 -10.76 12.87 6.46
CA LYS A 97 -10.43 11.63 5.77
C LYS A 97 -11.73 10.94 5.38
N GLU A 98 -11.94 10.77 4.09
CA GLU A 98 -13.03 9.95 3.56
C GLU A 98 -12.51 8.56 3.21
N THR A 99 -13.29 7.51 3.47
CA THR A 99 -12.99 6.18 2.94
C THR A 99 -13.67 6.01 1.59
N VAL A 100 -12.90 5.65 0.57
CA VAL A 100 -13.40 5.40 -0.79
C VAL A 100 -12.97 4.02 -1.27
N ASP A 101 -13.78 3.42 -2.15
CA ASP A 101 -13.36 2.23 -2.90
C ASP A 101 -12.15 2.59 -3.79
N ALA A 102 -11.09 1.78 -3.75
CA ALA A 102 -9.92 1.97 -4.60
C ALA A 102 -10.30 1.94 -6.10
N ALA A 103 -11.36 1.22 -6.45
CA ALA A 103 -11.96 1.23 -7.78
C ALA A 103 -12.44 2.62 -8.23
N ASN A 104 -12.83 3.49 -7.30
CA ASN A 104 -13.33 4.82 -7.61
C ASN A 104 -12.24 5.82 -7.98
N LEU A 105 -10.96 5.49 -7.80
CA LEU A 105 -9.85 6.30 -8.30
C LEU A 105 -9.77 6.16 -9.83
N LYS A 106 -10.10 7.24 -10.55
CA LYS A 106 -10.13 7.30 -12.01
C LYS A 106 -8.78 7.68 -12.61
N LEU A 107 -8.17 8.75 -12.12
CA LEU A 107 -6.89 9.26 -12.62
C LEU A 107 -5.77 9.00 -11.61
N ASP A 108 -4.59 8.64 -12.11
CA ASP A 108 -3.37 8.59 -11.31
C ASP A 108 -2.55 9.88 -11.45
N PHE A 109 -1.41 9.94 -10.76
CA PHE A 109 -0.54 11.11 -10.80
C PHE A 109 -0.02 11.43 -12.20
N ASN A 110 0.24 10.41 -13.03
CA ASN A 110 0.74 10.62 -14.39
C ASN A 110 -0.34 11.27 -15.27
N ASP A 111 -1.60 10.86 -15.14
CA ASP A 111 -2.72 11.49 -15.84
C ASP A 111 -2.89 12.96 -15.44
N ILE A 112 -2.79 13.25 -14.13
CA ILE A 112 -2.93 14.61 -13.60
C ILE A 112 -1.77 15.49 -14.08
N ARG A 113 -0.55 14.95 -14.08
CA ARG A 113 0.64 15.61 -14.61
C ARG A 113 0.49 15.96 -16.10
N ALA A 114 -0.11 15.07 -16.88
CA ALA A 114 -0.41 15.36 -18.29
C ALA A 114 -1.47 16.46 -18.46
N GLN A 115 -2.37 16.65 -17.49
CA GLN A 115 -3.42 17.68 -17.53
C GLN A 115 -2.92 19.05 -17.05
N PHE A 116 -2.09 19.09 -16.01
CA PHE A 116 -1.73 20.32 -15.29
C PHE A 116 -0.23 20.67 -15.31
N GLY A 117 0.62 19.80 -15.86
CA GLY A 117 2.08 19.96 -15.87
C GLY A 117 2.79 19.26 -14.70
N ASP A 118 4.12 19.26 -14.75
CA ASP A 118 4.99 18.55 -13.81
C ASP A 118 5.00 19.15 -12.40
N GLU A 119 4.84 20.46 -12.26
CA GLU A 119 4.88 21.15 -10.96
C GLU A 119 3.47 21.46 -10.47
N GLN A 120 3.09 20.91 -9.31
CA GLN A 120 1.89 21.31 -8.60
C GLN A 120 2.29 22.20 -7.42
N THR A 121 1.80 23.44 -7.42
CA THR A 121 2.00 24.39 -6.32
C THR A 121 1.03 24.07 -5.19
N TRP A 122 1.50 23.96 -3.96
CA TRP A 122 0.66 23.71 -2.78
C TRP A 122 0.54 24.97 -1.92
N VAL A 123 -0.66 25.26 -1.41
CA VAL A 123 -0.96 26.47 -0.61
C VAL A 123 -0.32 26.40 0.77
N ASP A 124 -0.36 25.24 1.39
CA ASP A 124 0.11 25.01 2.75
C ASP A 124 1.45 24.27 2.71
N ASP A 125 2.37 24.64 3.60
CA ASP A 125 3.68 23.99 3.79
C ASP A 125 3.53 22.68 4.59
N HIS A 126 2.53 21.86 4.22
CA HIS A 126 2.27 20.53 4.78
C HIS A 126 3.41 19.60 4.40
N ALA A 127 4.59 19.82 4.99
CA ALA A 127 5.82 19.04 4.90
C ALA A 127 5.96 18.32 3.54
N VAL A 128 5.94 19.10 2.46
CA VAL A 128 6.09 18.71 1.05
C VAL A 128 6.03 17.19 0.81
N LEU A 129 4.81 16.66 0.65
CA LEU A 129 4.63 15.29 0.15
C LEU A 129 5.42 15.18 -1.16
N ALA A 130 6.47 14.35 -1.16
CA ALA A 130 7.31 14.16 -2.32
C ALA A 130 6.50 13.45 -3.41
N MET A 131 6.07 14.21 -4.41
CA MET A 131 5.41 13.71 -5.61
C MET A 131 6.35 13.89 -6.81
N PRO A 132 6.58 12.86 -7.63
CA PRO A 132 6.07 11.50 -7.50
C PRO A 132 6.63 10.79 -6.25
N ASN A 133 5.90 9.79 -5.74
CA ASN A 133 6.24 9.02 -4.56
C ASN A 133 7.67 8.45 -4.71
N PRO A 134 8.58 8.69 -3.74
CA PRO A 134 9.98 8.26 -3.86
C PRO A 134 10.17 6.76 -4.06
N MET A 135 9.21 5.94 -3.62
CA MET A 135 9.24 4.48 -3.75
C MET A 135 9.08 4.01 -5.20
N ARG A 136 8.63 4.86 -6.13
CA ARG A 136 8.69 4.57 -7.57
C ARG A 136 10.09 4.25 -8.06
N LYS A 137 11.15 4.73 -7.39
CA LYS A 137 12.54 4.40 -7.75
C LYS A 137 12.91 2.92 -7.53
N LEU A 138 12.05 2.15 -6.87
CA LEU A 138 12.27 0.74 -6.57
C LEU A 138 11.80 -0.21 -7.68
N VAL A 139 11.05 0.31 -8.65
CA VAL A 139 10.44 -0.46 -9.74
C VAL A 139 10.50 0.33 -11.05
N ASP A 140 10.50 -0.37 -12.18
CA ASP A 140 10.32 0.28 -13.47
C ASP A 140 8.86 0.75 -13.66
N ASP A 141 8.62 1.66 -14.61
CA ASP A 141 7.31 2.29 -14.85
C ASP A 141 6.20 1.27 -15.20
N ASP A 142 6.56 0.09 -15.69
CA ASP A 142 5.66 -1.01 -16.06
C ASP A 142 5.57 -2.14 -15.03
N GLU A 143 6.26 -2.01 -13.89
CA GLU A 143 6.25 -3.00 -12.82
C GLU A 143 5.33 -2.62 -11.65
N ASP A 144 4.99 -3.60 -10.82
CA ASP A 144 4.21 -3.40 -9.62
C ASP A 144 5.11 -3.55 -8.39
N LEU A 145 5.10 -2.57 -7.49
CA LEU A 145 5.74 -2.70 -6.18
C LEU A 145 4.79 -3.37 -5.18
N LEU A 146 5.18 -4.56 -4.70
CA LEU A 146 4.43 -5.35 -3.73
C LEU A 146 5.28 -5.64 -2.51
N VAL A 147 4.67 -5.65 -1.33
CA VAL A 147 5.32 -6.09 -0.09
C VAL A 147 4.84 -7.50 0.26
N LEU A 148 5.80 -8.42 0.40
CA LEU A 148 5.55 -9.77 0.88
C LEU A 148 5.88 -9.86 2.36
N MET A 149 4.86 -10.10 3.17
CA MET A 149 5.03 -10.34 4.59
C MET A 149 5.46 -11.79 4.80
N VAL A 150 6.60 -11.99 5.47
CA VAL A 150 7.10 -13.33 5.80
C VAL A 150 7.14 -13.53 7.31
N SER A 151 6.72 -14.71 7.75
CA SER A 151 6.82 -15.14 9.14
C SER A 151 8.01 -16.10 9.28
N PRO A 152 9.18 -15.62 9.74
CA PRO A 152 10.33 -16.49 9.96
C PRO A 152 10.16 -17.28 11.26
N TRP A 153 10.51 -18.56 11.21
CA TRP A 153 10.74 -19.41 12.35
C TRP A 153 12.18 -19.91 12.29
N ALA A 154 12.91 -19.81 13.40
CA ALA A 154 14.27 -20.30 13.48
C ALA A 154 14.43 -21.10 14.77
N ASP A 155 15.01 -22.29 14.66
CA ASP A 155 15.27 -23.16 15.81
C ASP A 155 16.62 -23.85 15.67
N ASP A 156 17.22 -24.11 16.82
CA ASP A 156 18.46 -24.87 16.92
C ASP A 156 18.12 -26.35 17.06
N VAL A 157 18.15 -27.05 15.92
CA VAL A 157 17.88 -28.48 15.82
C VAL A 157 19.10 -29.34 16.16
N SER A 158 20.14 -28.77 16.80
CA SER A 158 21.26 -29.56 17.28
C SER A 158 20.82 -30.48 18.44
N GLY A 159 20.69 -31.78 18.15
CA GLY A 159 20.35 -32.81 19.14
C GLY A 159 21.46 -33.16 20.14
N ASN A 160 22.47 -32.29 20.31
CA ASN A 160 23.66 -32.60 21.10
C ASN A 160 23.61 -31.96 22.50
N ARG A 161 24.09 -32.68 23.51
CA ARG A 161 24.08 -32.22 24.90
C ARG A 161 24.97 -30.97 25.13
N SER A 162 26.00 -30.78 24.30
CA SER A 162 26.78 -29.54 24.22
C SER A 162 26.72 -28.94 22.81
N LYS A 163 26.43 -27.64 22.77
CA LYS A 163 26.21 -26.86 21.53
C LYS A 163 27.46 -26.14 21.03
N GLN A 164 28.63 -26.42 21.62
CA GLN A 164 29.85 -25.66 21.37
C GLN A 164 30.47 -25.97 19.99
N TYR A 165 30.32 -27.18 19.48
CA TYR A 165 30.99 -27.64 18.26
C TYR A 165 30.05 -28.17 17.17
N ASN A 166 28.73 -28.14 17.38
CA ASN A 166 27.79 -28.76 16.44
C ASN A 166 26.42 -28.04 16.36
N LYS A 167 26.42 -26.71 16.17
CA LYS A 167 25.19 -25.94 16.01
C LYS A 167 24.59 -26.20 14.63
N HIS A 168 23.29 -26.52 14.61
CA HIS A 168 22.52 -26.67 13.38
C HIS A 168 21.29 -25.80 13.50
N MET A 169 21.30 -24.65 12.82
CA MET A 169 20.16 -23.74 12.80
C MET A 169 19.28 -24.10 11.61
N ASN A 170 18.02 -24.44 11.88
CA ASN A 170 16.99 -24.52 10.86
C ASN A 170 16.23 -23.19 10.83
N MET A 171 16.00 -22.64 9.63
CA MET A 171 15.13 -21.49 9.44
C MET A 171 14.09 -21.84 8.38
N CYS A 172 12.82 -21.64 8.73
CA CYS A 172 11.68 -21.81 7.85
C CYS A 172 10.94 -20.47 7.75
N THR A 173 10.33 -20.19 6.60
CA THR A 173 9.52 -18.99 6.42
C THR A 173 8.15 -19.37 5.88
N GLY A 174 7.10 -18.78 6.45
CA GLY A 174 5.76 -18.79 5.89
C GLY A 174 5.50 -17.49 5.14
N ASN A 175 4.85 -17.55 3.98
CA ASN A 175 4.35 -16.35 3.30
C ASN A 175 3.01 -15.96 3.94
N SER A 176 3.02 -14.88 4.71
CA SER A 176 1.84 -14.37 5.42
C SER A 176 0.83 -13.67 4.50
N CYS A 177 1.20 -13.41 3.24
CA CYS A 177 0.27 -12.97 2.21
C CYS A 177 -0.56 -14.13 1.62
N LEU A 178 -0.27 -15.39 1.98
CA LEU A 178 -1.10 -16.53 1.57
C LEU A 178 -2.03 -16.95 2.70
N PRO A 179 -3.23 -17.46 2.36
CA PRO A 179 -4.13 -18.03 3.35
C PRO A 179 -3.52 -19.28 4.01
N GLY A 180 -3.82 -19.47 5.29
CA GLY A 180 -3.33 -20.56 6.15
C GLY A 180 -4.07 -21.89 6.04
#